data_AF-A0A1F3SMB0-F1
#
_entry.id   AF-A0A1F3SMB0-F1
#
_cell.length_a   1.000
_cell.length_b   1.000
_cell.length_c   1.000
_cell.angle_alpha   90.00
_cell.angle_beta   90.00
_cell.angle_gamma   90.00
#
_symmetry.space_group_name_H-M   'P 1'
#
loop_
_entity.id
_entity.type
_entity.pdbx_description
1 polymer ?
#
loop_
_entity_poly.entity_id
_entity_poly.type
_entity_poly.pdbx_seq_one_letter_code
_entity_poly.pdbx_strand_id
1 'polypeptide(L)'
;MQNLQSNNTPMPRTRLISICQNLIRKDLEIFYVRDHMVLLFGEIDFNSRPDDEFLSLDFTLEFAFGKKVDELDDDLVGLFSEILMNAAFFYRRGQMQRDVHDYMARTAEKIVQIIFTAAQEVTLPMAGFKCVEEFHKYFPNLDIPFVNDVQTRMLLLQKKNQLNSHLTNEGLHTGGMSIGG
;
A
#
# COMPACT_ATOMS: atom_id res chain seq x y z
N MET A 1 45.08 -10.57 -12.89
CA MET A 1 44.02 -9.87 -12.12
C MET A 1 43.07 -9.22 -13.11
N GLN A 2 41.96 -9.89 -13.45
CA GLN A 2 40.93 -9.31 -14.32
C GLN A 2 40.07 -8.35 -13.50
N ASN A 3 40.05 -7.09 -13.91
CA ASN A 3 39.14 -6.07 -13.42
C ASN A 3 37.70 -6.51 -13.74
N LEU A 4 36.98 -6.99 -12.74
CA LEU A 4 35.51 -7.01 -12.73
C LEU A 4 35.03 -5.56 -12.61
N GLN A 5 35.04 -4.84 -13.72
CA GLN A 5 34.26 -3.62 -13.85
C GLN A 5 32.80 -4.03 -13.73
N SER A 6 32.19 -3.74 -12.58
CA SER A 6 30.77 -3.92 -12.34
C SER A 6 30.01 -3.02 -13.31
N ASN A 7 29.58 -3.58 -14.44
CA ASN A 7 28.55 -2.99 -15.29
C ASN A 7 27.21 -3.04 -14.54
N ASN A 8 27.08 -2.21 -13.50
CA ASN A 8 25.83 -2.01 -12.78
C ASN A 8 24.96 -1.07 -13.60
N THR A 9 24.46 -1.55 -14.73
CA THR A 9 23.36 -0.89 -15.42
C THR A 9 22.16 -0.92 -14.48
N PRO A 10 21.55 0.23 -14.14
CA PRO A 10 20.40 0.25 -13.26
C PRO A 10 19.29 -0.63 -13.85
N MET A 11 18.67 -1.48 -13.02
CA MET A 11 17.61 -2.36 -13.46
C MET A 11 16.42 -1.53 -13.98
N PRO A 12 15.85 -1.85 -15.16
CA PRO A 12 14.67 -1.15 -15.66
C PRO A 12 13.50 -1.25 -14.67
N ARG A 13 12.79 -0.13 -14.46
CA ARG A 13 11.64 -0.05 -13.52
C ARG A 13 10.58 -1.11 -13.79
N THR A 14 10.32 -1.43 -15.05
CA THR A 14 9.37 -2.48 -15.46
C THR A 14 9.78 -3.87 -14.97
N ARG A 15 11.09 -4.17 -14.99
CA ARG A 15 11.63 -5.43 -14.48
C ARG A 15 11.56 -5.49 -12.95
N LEU A 16 11.82 -4.37 -12.28
CA LEU A 16 11.70 -4.27 -10.82
C LEU A 16 10.25 -4.51 -10.36
N ILE A 17 9.28 -3.87 -11.00
CA ILE A 17 7.85 -4.07 -10.72
C ILE A 17 7.47 -5.55 -10.91
N SER A 18 7.92 -6.18 -12.00
CA SER A 18 7.66 -7.61 -12.24
C SER A 18 8.28 -8.52 -11.17
N ILE A 19 9.47 -8.19 -10.65
CA ILE A 19 10.08 -8.93 -9.54
C ILE A 19 9.22 -8.78 -8.28
N CYS A 20 8.82 -7.55 -7.94
CA CYS A 20 7.96 -7.30 -6.77
C CYS A 20 6.63 -8.03 -6.87
N GLN A 21 6.00 -8.06 -8.05
CA GLN A 21 4.77 -8.83 -8.29
C GLN A 21 4.96 -10.32 -8.02
N ASN A 22 6.09 -10.89 -8.44
CA ASN A 22 6.39 -12.29 -8.17
C ASN A 22 6.69 -12.56 -6.69
N LEU A 23 7.29 -11.62 -5.98
CA LEU A 23 7.54 -11.73 -4.54
C LEU A 23 6.22 -11.72 -3.77
N ILE A 24 5.37 -10.71 -3.98
CA ILE A 24 4.04 -10.64 -3.35
C ILE A 24 3.18 -11.85 -3.71
N ARG A 25 3.20 -12.32 -4.96
CA ARG A 25 2.45 -13.53 -5.35
C ARG A 25 2.86 -14.75 -4.54
N LYS A 26 4.15 -14.93 -4.26
CA LYS A 26 4.64 -16.06 -3.45
C LYS A 26 4.13 -15.98 -2.02
N ASP A 27 4.08 -14.80 -1.42
CA ASP A 27 3.51 -14.61 -0.09
C ASP A 27 2.02 -15.00 -0.08
N LEU A 28 1.25 -14.58 -1.09
CA LEU A 28 -0.15 -14.97 -1.25
C LEU A 28 -0.34 -16.49 -1.39
N GLU A 29 0.53 -17.16 -2.15
CA GLU A 29 0.56 -18.62 -2.31
C GLU A 29 0.85 -19.32 -0.97
N ILE A 30 1.79 -18.78 -0.18
CA ILE A 30 2.13 -19.28 1.15
C ILE A 30 0.92 -19.15 2.10
N PHE A 31 0.25 -18.00 2.12
CA PHE A 31 -0.94 -17.79 2.95
C PHE A 31 -2.06 -18.77 2.58
N TYR A 32 -2.25 -19.04 1.29
CA TYR A 32 -3.23 -20.03 0.84
C TYR A 32 -2.88 -21.46 1.26
N VAL A 33 -1.61 -21.86 1.15
CA VAL A 33 -1.17 -23.18 1.61
C VAL A 33 -1.38 -23.30 3.12
N ARG A 34 -0.99 -22.29 3.90
CA ARG A 34 -1.22 -22.26 5.35
C ARG A 34 -2.70 -22.37 5.70
N ASP A 35 -3.55 -21.63 5.01
CA ASP A 35 -5.01 -21.71 5.18
C ASP A 35 -5.56 -23.13 4.98
N HIS A 36 -5.05 -23.84 3.96
CA HIS A 36 -5.42 -25.23 3.71
C HIS A 36 -4.89 -26.18 4.77
N MET A 37 -3.68 -25.97 5.27
CA MET A 37 -3.14 -26.76 6.38
C MET A 37 -4.01 -26.61 7.64
N VAL A 38 -4.43 -25.38 7.97
CA VAL A 38 -5.33 -25.14 9.11
C VAL A 38 -6.67 -25.86 8.92
N LEU A 39 -7.24 -25.84 7.70
CA LEU A 39 -8.48 -26.57 7.41
C LEU A 39 -8.33 -28.09 7.54
N LEU A 40 -7.20 -28.65 7.10
CA LEU A 40 -6.98 -30.10 7.07
C LEU A 40 -6.60 -30.67 8.44
N PHE A 41 -5.76 -29.96 9.17
CA PHE A 41 -5.17 -30.45 10.41
C PHE A 41 -5.82 -29.86 11.67
N GLY A 42 -6.61 -28.79 11.55
CA GLY A 42 -7.26 -28.13 12.68
C GLY A 42 -6.28 -27.43 13.62
N GLU A 43 -4.99 -27.40 13.29
CA GLU A 43 -3.93 -26.77 14.06
C GLU A 43 -3.59 -25.41 13.46
N ILE A 44 -3.61 -24.38 14.32
CA ILE A 44 -3.35 -22.97 13.98
C ILE A 44 -1.83 -22.68 13.96
N ASP A 45 -1.01 -23.58 14.51
CA ASP A 45 0.42 -23.36 14.77
C ASP A 45 1.36 -23.87 13.65
N PHE A 46 0.95 -23.81 12.39
CA PHE A 46 1.88 -23.92 11.25
C PHE A 46 2.68 -22.62 10.99
N ASN A 47 2.72 -21.74 11.98
CA ASN A 47 3.34 -20.43 11.89
C ASN A 47 4.86 -20.58 11.89
N SER A 48 5.52 -20.18 10.79
CA SER A 48 6.81 -19.48 10.96
C SER A 48 6.54 -18.22 11.78
N ARG A 49 7.55 -17.59 12.39
CA ARG A 49 7.32 -16.39 13.20
C ARG A 49 6.52 -15.35 12.40
N PRO A 50 5.60 -14.58 13.01
CA PRO A 50 4.84 -13.52 12.32
C PRO A 50 5.73 -12.59 11.50
N ASP A 51 6.97 -12.41 11.98
CA ASP A 51 8.04 -11.61 11.43
C ASP A 51 8.63 -12.15 10.10
N ASP A 52 8.51 -13.46 9.81
CA ASP A 52 8.96 -14.04 8.54
C ASP A 52 7.94 -13.80 7.40
N GLU A 53 6.71 -13.43 7.72
CA GLU A 53 5.58 -13.45 6.78
C GLU A 53 5.47 -12.20 5.90
N PHE A 54 6.20 -11.12 6.22
CA PHE A 54 6.09 -9.83 5.51
C PHE A 54 7.37 -9.38 4.82
N LEU A 55 8.41 -10.23 4.76
CA LEU A 55 9.70 -9.86 4.16
C LEU A 55 9.55 -9.39 2.70
N SER A 56 8.68 -10.01 1.89
CA SER A 56 8.49 -9.58 0.50
C SER A 56 7.77 -8.24 0.38
N LEU A 57 6.86 -7.94 1.32
CA LEU A 57 6.19 -6.65 1.38
C LEU A 57 7.20 -5.56 1.74
N ASP A 58 7.99 -5.77 2.79
CA ASP A 58 9.04 -4.84 3.21
C ASP A 58 10.00 -4.55 2.06
N PHE A 59 10.53 -5.59 1.40
CA PHE A 59 11.38 -5.40 0.20
C PHE A 59 10.68 -4.60 -0.89
N THR A 60 9.40 -4.85 -1.14
CA THR A 60 8.63 -4.13 -2.17
C THR A 60 8.48 -2.65 -1.81
N LEU A 61 8.21 -2.34 -0.54
CA LEU A 61 8.14 -0.98 -0.02
C LEU A 61 9.49 -0.27 -0.13
N GLU A 62 10.57 -0.95 0.25
CA GLU A 62 11.92 -0.40 0.17
C GLU A 62 12.29 -0.03 -1.27
N PHE A 63 11.99 -0.91 -2.22
CA PHE A 63 12.22 -0.64 -3.64
C PHE A 63 11.35 0.49 -4.19
N ALA A 64 10.10 0.59 -3.76
CA ALA A 64 9.17 1.59 -4.26
C ALA A 64 9.49 2.99 -3.71
N PHE A 65 9.75 3.10 -2.40
CA PHE A 65 10.01 4.37 -1.71
C PHE A 65 11.49 4.78 -1.72
N GLY A 66 12.41 3.85 -2.03
CA GLY A 66 13.85 4.11 -2.05
C GLY A 66 14.44 4.38 -0.66
N LYS A 67 13.79 3.87 0.39
CA LYS A 67 14.15 4.01 1.81
C LYS A 67 14.06 2.65 2.47
N LYS A 68 14.70 2.46 3.61
CA LYS A 68 14.46 1.25 4.39
C LYS A 68 13.06 1.25 4.99
N VAL A 69 12.50 0.07 5.26
CA VAL A 69 11.14 -0.03 5.79
C VAL A 69 11.01 0.61 7.18
N ASP A 70 12.06 0.54 8.01
CA ASP A 70 12.14 1.17 9.33
C ASP A 70 12.27 2.71 9.30
N GLU A 71 12.49 3.28 8.11
CA GLU A 71 12.47 4.72 7.85
C GLU A 71 11.13 5.20 7.28
N LEU A 72 10.21 4.28 7.01
CA LEU A 72 8.84 4.60 6.59
C LEU A 72 7.95 4.83 7.81
N ASP A 73 6.82 5.50 7.57
CA ASP A 73 5.81 5.73 8.60
C ASP A 73 5.07 4.42 8.91
N ASP A 74 4.97 4.08 10.21
CA ASP A 74 4.37 2.83 10.67
C ASP A 74 2.89 2.69 10.24
N ASP A 75 2.13 3.79 10.19
CA ASP A 75 0.73 3.75 9.73
C ASP A 75 0.66 3.42 8.24
N LEU A 76 1.63 3.92 7.45
CA LEU A 76 1.74 3.62 6.03
C LEU A 76 2.12 2.15 5.79
N VAL A 77 3.10 1.62 6.53
CA VAL A 77 3.47 0.20 6.45
C VAL A 77 2.29 -0.67 6.87
N GLY A 78 1.64 -0.33 7.98
CA GLY A 78 0.45 -1.01 8.49
C GLY A 78 -0.71 -1.05 7.47
N LEU A 79 -0.95 0.05 6.74
CA LEU A 79 -1.95 0.07 5.66
C LEU A 79 -1.66 -0.99 4.60
N PHE A 80 -0.42 -1.09 4.12
CA PHE A 80 -0.07 -2.07 3.10
C PHE A 80 -0.17 -3.51 3.61
N SER A 81 0.29 -3.76 4.84
CA SER A 81 0.18 -5.07 5.48
C SER A 81 -1.27 -5.52 5.63
N GLU A 82 -2.14 -4.64 6.10
CA GLU A 82 -3.57 -4.90 6.24
C GLU A 82 -4.24 -5.19 4.89
N ILE A 83 -3.93 -4.40 3.86
CA ILE A 83 -4.44 -4.62 2.50
C ILE A 83 -3.99 -5.98 1.97
N LEU A 84 -2.69 -6.30 2.07
CA LEU A 84 -2.12 -7.56 1.61
C LEU A 84 -2.79 -8.75 2.29
N MET A 85 -2.85 -8.73 3.62
CA MET A 85 -3.40 -9.83 4.42
C MET A 85 -4.89 -10.06 4.12
N ASN A 86 -5.69 -9.01 4.09
CA ASN A 86 -7.12 -9.13 3.80
C ASN A 86 -7.38 -9.54 2.34
N ALA A 87 -6.60 -9.03 1.39
CA ALA A 87 -6.70 -9.44 -0.01
C ALA A 87 -6.27 -10.90 -0.21
N ALA A 88 -5.32 -11.41 0.58
CA ALA A 88 -4.89 -12.80 0.54
C ALA A 88 -6.04 -13.76 0.86
N PHE A 89 -6.94 -13.43 1.78
CA PHE A 89 -8.05 -14.31 2.17
C PHE A 89 -9.38 -14.00 1.47
N PHE A 90 -9.45 -12.93 0.68
CA PHE A 90 -10.70 -12.52 0.05
C PHE A 90 -11.23 -13.51 -1.00
N TYR A 91 -10.37 -14.36 -1.59
CA TYR A 91 -10.82 -15.44 -2.50
C TYR A 91 -11.84 -16.40 -1.83
N ARG A 92 -11.83 -16.52 -0.50
CA ARG A 92 -12.78 -17.37 0.24
C ARG A 92 -14.18 -16.76 0.29
N ARG A 93 -14.27 -15.42 0.27
CA ARG A 93 -15.53 -14.67 0.42
C ARG A 93 -16.24 -14.45 -0.92
N GLY A 94 -15.50 -14.40 -2.02
CA GLY A 94 -16.07 -14.33 -3.36
C GLY A 94 -16.34 -15.72 -3.92
N GLN A 95 -17.50 -15.94 -4.54
CA GLN A 95 -17.72 -17.06 -5.48
C GLN A 95 -16.89 -16.90 -6.78
N MET A 96 -15.63 -16.44 -6.67
CA MET A 96 -14.80 -15.97 -7.78
C MET A 96 -13.41 -16.57 -7.73
N GLN A 97 -13.25 -17.68 -8.44
CA GLN A 97 -12.46 -17.83 -9.67
C GLN A 97 -12.16 -19.34 -9.80
N ARG A 98 -12.34 -19.89 -11.00
CA ARG A 98 -12.09 -21.32 -11.26
C ARG A 98 -10.59 -21.68 -11.10
N ASP A 99 -9.73 -20.69 -10.94
CA ASP A 99 -8.28 -20.85 -10.75
C ASP A 99 -7.78 -19.88 -9.67
N VAL A 100 -7.22 -20.43 -8.58
CA VAL A 100 -6.70 -19.65 -7.45
C VAL A 100 -5.35 -18.99 -7.77
N HIS A 101 -4.56 -19.59 -8.68
CA HIS A 101 -3.27 -19.04 -9.07
C HIS A 101 -3.45 -17.76 -9.87
N ASP A 102 -4.44 -17.73 -10.76
CA ASP A 102 -4.84 -16.51 -11.48
C ASP A 102 -5.31 -15.41 -10.53
N TYR A 103 -6.06 -15.77 -9.49
CA TYR A 103 -6.47 -14.83 -8.46
C TYR A 103 -5.25 -14.21 -7.75
N MET A 104 -4.30 -15.04 -7.31
CA MET A 104 -3.09 -14.58 -6.61
C MET A 104 -2.23 -13.69 -7.51
N ALA A 105 -2.04 -14.07 -8.78
CA ALA A 105 -1.27 -13.29 -9.73
C ALA A 105 -1.86 -11.88 -9.92
N ARG A 106 -3.18 -11.79 -10.14
CA ARG A 106 -3.89 -10.50 -10.30
C ARG A 106 -3.89 -9.68 -9.00
N THR A 107 -3.99 -10.34 -7.86
CA THR A 107 -3.95 -9.68 -6.55
C THR A 107 -2.58 -9.08 -6.29
N ALA A 108 -1.51 -9.83 -6.55
CA ALA A 108 -0.14 -9.33 -6.44
C ALA A 108 0.13 -8.16 -7.40
N GLU A 109 -0.34 -8.23 -8.64
CA GLU A 109 -0.26 -7.12 -9.60
C GLU A 109 -0.88 -5.83 -9.04
N LYS A 110 -2.10 -5.93 -8.52
CA LYS A 110 -2.83 -4.79 -7.92
C LYS A 110 -2.12 -4.23 -6.70
N ILE A 111 -1.66 -5.08 -5.78
CA ILE A 111 -0.97 -4.63 -4.56
C ILE A 111 0.31 -3.88 -4.91
N VAL A 112 1.13 -4.42 -5.81
CA VAL A 112 2.35 -3.75 -6.26
C VAL A 112 2.01 -2.43 -6.97
N GLN A 113 0.94 -2.39 -7.75
CA GLN A 113 0.48 -1.15 -8.38
C GLN A 113 0.09 -0.09 -7.34
N ILE A 114 -0.63 -0.46 -6.28
CA ILE A 114 -0.98 0.45 -5.17
C ILE A 114 0.31 1.00 -4.54
N ILE A 115 1.27 0.13 -4.19
CA ILE A 115 2.54 0.52 -3.57
C ILE A 115 3.33 1.50 -4.46
N PHE A 116 3.58 1.14 -5.72
CA PHE A 116 4.37 1.96 -6.64
C PHE A 116 3.67 3.24 -7.08
N THR A 117 2.34 3.31 -6.97
CA THR A 117 1.59 4.55 -7.19
C THR A 117 1.66 5.44 -5.96
N ALA A 118 1.46 4.91 -4.75
CA ALA A 118 1.59 5.67 -3.51
C ALA A 118 3.00 6.24 -3.32
N ALA A 119 4.05 5.51 -3.71
CA ALA A 119 5.43 5.95 -3.61
C ALA A 119 5.80 7.11 -4.57
N GLN A 120 4.92 7.49 -5.50
CA GLN A 120 5.12 8.67 -6.36
C GLN A 120 4.71 9.97 -5.66
N GLU A 121 4.03 9.88 -4.52
CA GLU A 121 3.59 11.04 -3.77
C GLU A 121 4.75 11.70 -3.02
N VAL A 122 4.73 13.03 -2.98
CA VAL A 122 5.83 13.84 -2.42
C VAL A 122 5.90 13.74 -0.90
N THR A 123 4.78 13.47 -0.23
CA THR A 123 4.69 13.43 1.23
C THR A 123 4.03 12.15 1.71
N LEU A 124 4.43 11.66 2.88
CA LEU A 124 3.89 10.41 3.45
C LEU A 124 2.36 10.46 3.67
N PRO A 125 1.75 11.56 4.14
CA PRO A 125 0.28 11.63 4.23
C PRO A 125 -0.43 11.51 2.87
N MET A 126 0.17 12.06 1.80
CA MET A 126 -0.37 11.90 0.45
C MET A 126 -0.17 10.48 -0.08
N ALA A 127 0.97 9.83 0.24
CA ALA A 127 1.18 8.43 -0.08
C ALA A 127 0.12 7.53 0.59
N GLY A 128 -0.20 7.79 1.86
CA GLY A 128 -1.29 7.11 2.57
C GLY A 128 -2.65 7.33 1.90
N PHE A 129 -2.98 8.58 1.54
CA PHE A 129 -4.22 8.90 0.82
C PHE A 129 -4.30 8.16 -0.52
N LYS A 130 -3.21 8.15 -1.28
CA LYS A 130 -3.12 7.49 -2.57
C LYS A 130 -3.21 5.98 -2.45
N CYS A 131 -2.63 5.40 -1.40
CA CYS A 131 -2.77 3.99 -1.06
C CYS A 131 -4.24 3.61 -0.85
N VAL A 132 -4.96 4.36 -0.01
CA VAL A 132 -6.39 4.15 0.28
C VAL A 132 -7.25 4.31 -0.97
N GLU A 133 -7.00 5.35 -1.78
CA GLU A 133 -7.73 5.59 -3.02
C GLU A 133 -7.58 4.42 -4.01
N GLU A 134 -6.34 4.00 -4.29
CA GLU A 134 -6.09 2.89 -5.21
C GLU A 134 -6.59 1.55 -4.63
N PHE A 135 -6.55 1.36 -3.32
CA PHE A 135 -7.15 0.19 -2.66
C PHE A 135 -8.64 0.07 -2.98
N HIS A 136 -9.44 1.12 -2.72
CA HIS A 136 -10.89 1.06 -2.97
C HIS A 136 -11.22 0.89 -4.46
N LYS A 137 -10.37 1.41 -5.35
CA LYS A 137 -10.50 1.21 -6.79
C LYS A 137 -10.23 -0.24 -7.21
N TYR A 138 -9.20 -0.88 -6.66
CA TYR A 138 -8.82 -2.24 -7.05
C TYR A 138 -9.58 -3.35 -6.32
N PHE A 139 -10.09 -3.05 -5.12
CA PHE A 139 -10.79 -3.97 -4.23
C PHE A 139 -12.10 -3.36 -3.69
N PRO A 140 -13.06 -2.98 -4.56
CA PRO A 140 -14.27 -2.24 -4.15
C PRO A 140 -15.20 -3.02 -3.21
N ASN A 141 -15.06 -4.35 -3.15
CA ASN A 141 -15.89 -5.24 -2.33
C ASN A 141 -15.15 -5.74 -1.08
N LEU A 142 -13.91 -5.31 -0.86
CA LEU A 142 -13.12 -5.70 0.29
C LEU A 142 -13.24 -4.61 1.36
N ASP A 143 -13.86 -5.00 2.48
CA ASP A 143 -14.07 -4.12 3.62
C ASP A 143 -12.98 -4.36 4.67
N ILE A 144 -12.13 -3.36 4.92
CA ILE A 144 -11.04 -3.42 5.92
C ILE A 144 -11.25 -2.27 6.90
N PRO A 145 -11.68 -2.53 8.15
CA PRO A 145 -12.03 -1.49 9.11
C PRO A 145 -10.94 -0.44 9.34
N PHE A 146 -9.67 -0.88 9.43
CA PHE A 146 -8.53 0.02 9.60
C PHE A 146 -8.36 0.99 8.41
N VAL A 147 -8.41 0.47 7.19
CA VAL A 147 -8.27 1.28 5.96
C VAL A 147 -9.42 2.29 5.84
N ASN A 148 -10.65 1.88 6.16
CA ASN A 148 -11.82 2.77 6.15
C ASN A 148 -11.73 3.87 7.21
N ASP A 149 -11.21 3.56 8.40
CA ASP A 149 -10.98 4.56 9.44
C ASP A 149 -9.95 5.60 8.99
N VAL A 150 -8.84 5.15 8.38
CA VAL A 150 -7.85 6.04 7.77
C VAL A 150 -8.50 6.93 6.71
N GLN A 151 -9.32 6.36 5.82
CA GLN A 151 -10.06 7.12 4.81
C GLN A 151 -10.94 8.21 5.45
N THR A 152 -11.67 7.85 6.51
CA THR A 152 -12.56 8.76 7.23
C THR A 152 -11.76 9.90 7.87
N ARG A 153 -10.65 9.59 8.54
CA ARG A 153 -9.74 10.59 9.13
C ARG A 153 -9.19 11.55 8.07
N MET A 154 -8.79 11.03 6.91
CA MET A 154 -8.29 11.85 5.80
C MET A 154 -9.36 12.78 5.22
N LEU A 155 -10.60 12.30 5.03
CA LEU A 155 -11.71 13.13 4.55
C LEU A 155 -12.07 14.25 5.54
N LEU A 156 -12.01 13.97 6.84
CA LEU A 156 -12.24 14.99 7.88
C LEU A 156 -11.14 16.06 7.86
N LEU A 157 -9.88 15.68 7.68
CA LEU A 157 -8.76 16.61 7.57
C LEU A 157 -8.87 17.50 6.32
N GLN A 158 -9.25 16.94 5.17
CA GLN A 158 -9.49 17.71 3.95
C GLN A 158 -10.61 18.75 4.14
N LYS A 159 -11.75 18.36 4.73
CA LYS A 159 -12.85 19.29 5.04
C LYS A 159 -12.40 20.41 5.98
N LYS A 160 -11.63 20.09 7.01
CA LYS A 160 -11.08 21.09 7.95
C LYS A 160 -10.15 22.08 7.26
N ASN A 161 -9.27 21.59 6.38
CA ASN A 161 -8.35 22.44 5.63
C ASN A 161 -9.07 23.35 4.63
N GLN A 162 -10.11 22.86 3.97
CA GLN A 162 -10.97 23.69 3.09
C GLN A 162 -11.65 24.80 3.89
N LEU A 163 -12.26 24.48 5.05
CA LEU A 163 -12.89 25.47 5.92
C LEU A 163 -11.91 26.57 6.37
N ASN A 164 -10.69 26.18 6.75
CA ASN A 164 -9.66 27.11 7.20
C ASN A 164 -9.16 28.02 6.06
N SER A 165 -9.03 27.48 4.84
CA SER A 165 -8.62 28.27 3.66
C SER A 165 -9.64 29.32 3.25
N HIS A 166 -10.94 29.06 3.46
CA HIS A 166 -12.01 30.04 3.25
C HIS A 166 -11.98 31.17 4.27
N LEU A 167 -11.72 30.86 5.55
CA LEU A 167 -11.61 31.86 6.62
C LEU A 167 -10.39 32.79 6.46
N THR A 168 -9.29 32.30 5.89
CA THR A 168 -8.10 33.14 5.63
C THR A 168 -8.24 34.06 4.42
N ASN A 169 -9.11 33.74 3.46
CA ASN A 169 -9.31 34.58 2.26
C ASN A 169 -10.29 35.74 2.46
N GLU A 170 -11.15 35.68 3.48
CA GLU A 170 -12.07 36.79 3.81
C GLU A 170 -11.45 37.86 4.73
N GLY A 171 -10.22 37.64 5.23
CA GLY A 171 -9.52 38.55 6.14
C GLY A 171 -8.63 39.62 5.49
N LEU A 172 -8.49 39.66 4.15
CA LEU A 172 -7.55 40.58 3.46
C LEU A 172 -8.19 41.75 2.71
N HIS A 173 -9.50 41.98 2.88
CA HIS A 173 -10.21 43.12 2.26
C HIS A 173 -11.03 43.93 3.26
N THR A 174 -10.35 44.54 4.24
CA THR A 174 -10.89 45.71 4.93
C THR A 174 -9.84 46.82 5.02
N GLY A 175 -9.91 47.73 4.04
CA GLY A 175 -9.88 49.17 4.30
C GLY A 175 -8.55 49.80 4.72
N GLY A 176 -7.71 50.13 3.74
CA GLY A 176 -6.70 51.18 3.86
C GLY A 176 -6.93 52.24 2.77
N MET A 177 -8.03 52.99 2.86
CA MET A 177 -8.22 54.20 2.04
C MET A 177 -7.11 55.18 2.37
N SER A 178 -6.38 55.59 1.33
CA SER A 178 -5.55 56.79 1.40
C SER A 178 -6.44 58.01 1.59
N ILE A 179 -6.05 58.88 2.52
CA ILE A 179 -6.51 60.27 2.54
C ILE A 179 -5.25 61.11 2.42
N GLY A 180 -5.14 61.77 1.28
CA GLY A 180 -4.15 62.81 1.04
C GLY A 180 -4.47 64.07 1.83
N GLY A 181 -3.40 64.74 2.24
CA GLY A 181 -3.35 66.07 2.85
C GLY A 181 -1.89 66.49 2.96
#